data_AF-A0A814BHA4-F1
#
_entry.id   AF-A0A814BHA4-F1
#
_cell.length_a   1.000
_cell.length_b   1.000
_cell.length_c   1.000
_cell.angle_alpha   90.00
_cell.angle_beta   90.00
_cell.angle_gamma   90.00
#
_symmetry.space_group_name_H-M   'P 1'
#
loop_
_entity.id
_entity.type
_entity.pdbx_description
1 polymer ?
#
loop_
_entity_poly.entity_id
_entity_poly.type
_entity_poly.pdbx_seq_one_letter_code
_entity_poly.pdbx_strand_id
1 'polypeptide(L)'
;MGTNCTVFCFLHDEFSQAKLKLWKLDENNCQCVWFKQNQMCTLLQSFASECGVARGLNGSFSTISPHRIGGNIDMKYLTKRAKLYLVL
;
A
#
# COMPACT_ATOMS: atom_id res chain seq x y z
N MET A 1 4.16 -6.49 16.23
CA MET A 1 5.09 -6.88 15.16
C MET A 1 4.43 -6.60 13.83
N GLY A 2 5.06 -5.81 12.96
CA GLY A 2 4.62 -5.53 11.58
C GLY A 2 5.28 -6.49 10.59
N THR A 3 4.96 -6.36 9.30
CA THR A 3 5.67 -7.05 8.22
C THR A 3 6.92 -6.23 7.88
N ASN A 4 8.10 -6.79 8.10
CA ASN A 4 9.38 -6.10 7.89
C ASN A 4 10.31 -6.96 7.04
N CYS A 5 11.07 -6.31 6.16
CA CYS A 5 12.04 -6.93 5.26
C CYS A 5 13.44 -6.38 5.55
N THR A 6 14.46 -7.20 5.38
CA THR A 6 15.86 -6.89 5.73
C THR A 6 16.59 -6.06 4.67
N VAL A 7 15.96 -5.72 3.54
CA VAL A 7 16.62 -5.05 2.39
C VAL A 7 15.76 -3.97 1.72
N PHE A 8 14.58 -3.68 2.25
CA PHE A 8 13.62 -2.73 1.68
C PHE A 8 12.91 -1.96 2.80
N CYS A 9 12.44 -0.75 2.50
CA CYS A 9 11.86 0.23 3.44
C CYS A 9 12.87 0.99 4.31
N PHE A 10 12.36 2.05 4.95
CA PHE A 10 13.12 3.01 5.74
C PHE A 10 13.86 2.40 6.95
N LEU A 11 13.26 1.42 7.63
CA LEU A 11 13.79 0.81 8.86
C LEU A 11 14.43 -0.57 8.63
N HIS A 12 14.94 -0.86 7.43
CA HIS A 12 15.41 -2.21 7.09
C HIS A 12 16.57 -2.69 7.98
N ASP A 13 17.41 -1.77 8.45
CA ASP A 13 18.58 -1.99 9.30
C ASP A 13 18.22 -2.28 10.77
N GLU A 14 17.01 -1.89 11.20
CA GLU A 14 16.51 -2.21 12.54
C GLU A 14 16.01 -3.67 12.69
N PHE A 15 15.85 -4.40 11.57
CA PHE A 15 15.34 -5.77 11.58
C PHE A 15 16.33 -6.74 10.94
N SER A 16 16.98 -7.56 11.77
CA SER A 16 17.93 -8.59 11.32
C SER A 16 17.28 -9.82 10.68
N GLN A 17 15.97 -9.98 10.84
CA GLN A 17 15.20 -11.10 10.31
C GLN A 17 13.90 -10.60 9.68
N ALA A 18 13.57 -11.15 8.51
CA ALA A 18 12.29 -10.90 7.87
C ALA A 18 11.14 -11.43 8.75
N LYS A 19 10.05 -10.67 8.82
CA LYS A 19 8.85 -11.04 9.58
C LYS A 19 7.62 -10.85 8.72
N LEU A 20 6.70 -11.82 8.77
CA LEU A 20 5.41 -11.76 8.11
C LEU A 20 4.30 -11.72 9.16
N LYS A 21 3.36 -10.79 9.01
CA LYS A 21 2.12 -10.77 9.78
C LYS A 21 0.93 -10.95 8.85
N LEU A 22 0.17 -12.00 9.11
CA LEU A 22 -1.12 -12.24 8.45
C LEU A 22 -2.21 -11.49 9.21
N TRP A 23 -3.04 -10.78 8.46
CA TRP A 23 -4.17 -10.01 9.00
C TRP A 23 -5.47 -10.68 8.58
N LYS A 24 -6.36 -10.93 9.54
CA LYS A 24 -7.67 -11.50 9.27
C LYS A 24 -8.69 -10.38 9.11
N LEU A 25 -9.19 -10.20 7.90
CA LEU A 25 -10.30 -9.30 7.61
C LEU A 25 -11.61 -10.00 8.00
N ASP A 26 -12.49 -9.30 8.70
CA ASP A 26 -13.83 -9.77 9.01
C ASP A 26 -14.81 -9.22 7.96
N GLU A 27 -15.36 -10.12 7.14
CA GLU A 27 -16.31 -9.79 6.07
C GLU A 27 -17.67 -9.29 6.62
N ASN A 28 -17.99 -9.64 7.87
CA ASN A 28 -19.25 -9.20 8.50
C ASN A 28 -19.07 -7.90 9.29
N ASN A 29 -17.84 -7.58 9.69
CA ASN A 29 -17.50 -6.40 10.49
C ASN A 29 -16.31 -5.65 9.88
N CYS A 30 -16.51 -5.10 8.68
CA CYS A 30 -15.48 -4.44 7.87
C CYS A 30 -15.04 -3.05 8.37
N GLN A 31 -15.17 -2.74 9.65
CA GLN A 31 -14.80 -1.42 10.18
C GLN A 31 -13.38 -1.39 10.74
N CYS A 32 -12.89 -2.49 11.32
CA CYS A 32 -11.55 -2.55 11.90
C CYS A 32 -10.91 -3.93 11.82
N VAL A 33 -9.58 -3.97 11.92
CA VAL A 33 -8.77 -5.20 11.95
C VAL A 33 -7.86 -5.20 13.16
N TRP A 34 -7.76 -6.34 13.85
CA TRP A 34 -6.89 -6.49 15.01
C TRP A 34 -5.41 -6.51 14.65
N PHE A 35 -4.65 -5.52 15.14
CA PHE A 35 -3.19 -5.61 15.18
C PHE A 35 -2.74 -6.51 16.34
N LYS A 36 -3.38 -6.39 17.49
CA LYS A 36 -3.15 -7.26 18.64
C LYS A 36 -4.51 -7.61 19.22
N GLN A 37 -4.82 -8.90 19.24
CA GLN A 37 -6.14 -9.40 19.56
C GLN A 37 -6.62 -8.84 20.90
N ASN A 38 -7.83 -8.28 20.91
CA ASN A 38 -8.49 -7.66 22.07
C ASN A 38 -7.70 -6.52 22.75
N GLN A 39 -6.70 -5.94 22.07
CA GLN A 39 -5.87 -4.88 22.65
C GLN A 39 -5.70 -3.69 21.71
N MET A 40 -5.50 -3.94 20.42
CA MET A 40 -5.30 -2.88 19.44
C MET A 40 -5.88 -3.27 18.09
N CYS A 41 -6.81 -2.47 17.58
CA CYS A 41 -7.36 -2.57 16.24
C CYS A 41 -7.04 -1.31 15.42
N THR A 42 -7.06 -1.42 14.10
CA THR A 42 -6.92 -0.31 13.15
C THR A 42 -8.14 -0.25 12.24
N LEU A 43 -8.55 0.93 11.82
CA LEU A 43 -9.70 1.10 10.93
C LEU A 43 -9.38 0.63 9.51
N LEU A 44 -10.37 0.04 8.84
CA LEU A 44 -10.27 -0.28 7.42
C LEU A 44 -10.49 0.97 6.58
N GLN A 45 -9.42 1.44 5.95
CA GLN A 45 -9.42 2.60 5.04
C GLN A 45 -8.78 2.20 3.72
N SER A 46 -9.58 1.67 2.80
CA SER A 46 -9.11 1.27 1.47
C SER A 46 -8.80 2.47 0.59
N PHE A 47 -7.66 2.43 -0.11
CA PHE A 47 -7.27 3.40 -1.13
C PHE A 47 -6.58 2.68 -2.29
N ALA A 48 -6.58 3.31 -3.47
CA ALA A 48 -5.84 2.82 -4.63
C ALA A 48 -4.37 3.26 -4.51
N SER A 49 -3.48 2.31 -4.19
CA SER A 49 -2.04 2.55 -4.06
C SER A 49 -1.39 2.74 -5.44
N GLU A 50 -1.71 1.86 -6.39
CA GLU A 50 -1.26 1.94 -7.77
C GLU A 50 -2.37 2.47 -8.68
N CYS A 51 -2.11 3.59 -9.36
CA CYS A 51 -3.00 4.16 -10.37
C CYS A 51 -2.20 4.98 -11.37
N GLY A 52 -2.42 4.77 -12.67
CA GLY A 52 -1.67 5.46 -13.70
C GLY A 52 -2.26 5.29 -15.09
N VAL A 53 -1.66 5.99 -16.06
CA VAL A 53 -1.98 5.88 -17.48
C VAL A 53 -0.83 5.21 -18.24
N ALA A 54 -1.14 4.47 -19.31
CA ALA A 54 -0.12 3.85 -20.13
C ALA A 54 0.79 4.92 -20.77
N ARG A 55 2.09 4.63 -20.87
CA ARG A 55 3.05 5.49 -21.58
C ARG A 55 2.79 5.40 -23.08
N GLY A 56 2.96 6.51 -23.80
CA GLY A 56 2.99 6.53 -25.28
C GLY A 56 4.24 5.90 -25.89
N LEU A 57 4.87 4.93 -25.20
CA LEU A 57 6.10 4.27 -25.58
C LEU A 57 5.91 2.76 -25.50
N ASN A 58 6.49 2.04 -26.45
CA ASN A 58 6.49 0.58 -26.42
C ASN A 58 7.45 0.06 -25.34
N GLY A 59 7.06 -1.00 -24.66
CA GLY A 59 7.91 -1.72 -23.72
C GLY A 59 7.24 -2.01 -22.38
N SER A 60 7.98 -2.70 -21.52
CA SER A 60 7.61 -2.94 -20.13
C SER A 60 8.24 -1.88 -19.24
N PHE A 61 7.46 -1.34 -18.31
CA PHE A 61 7.92 -0.32 -17.37
C PHE A 61 7.73 -0.82 -15.95
N SER A 62 8.69 -0.49 -15.07
CA SER A 62 8.60 -0.85 -13.65
C SER A 62 7.39 -0.17 -13.01
N THR A 63 6.70 -0.90 -12.13
CA THR A 63 5.61 -0.35 -11.31
C THR A 63 6.06 0.04 -9.91
N ILE A 64 7.29 -0.31 -9.51
CA ILE A 64 7.79 -0.12 -8.13
C ILE A 64 7.87 1.36 -7.74
N SER A 65 8.25 2.23 -8.68
CA SER A 65 8.43 3.66 -8.43
C SER A 65 7.28 4.47 -9.04
N PRO A 66 6.84 5.56 -8.38
CA PRO A 66 5.90 6.49 -8.99
C PRO A 66 6.54 7.24 -10.17
N HIS A 67 5.69 7.64 -11.10
CA HIS A 67 6.02 8.41 -12.30
C HIS A 67 5.05 9.59 -12.47
N ARG A 68 5.37 10.51 -13.39
CA ARG A 68 4.48 11.64 -13.73
C ARG A 68 3.10 11.19 -14.22
N ILE A 69 3.05 10.03 -14.85
CA ILE A 69 1.83 9.36 -15.35
C ILE A 69 1.14 8.49 -14.28
N GLY A 70 1.54 8.59 -13.01
CA GLY A 70 1.04 7.73 -11.93
C GLY A 70 1.96 6.53 -11.66
N GLY A 71 1.40 5.34 -11.45
CA GLY A 71 2.12 4.14 -11.01
C GLY A 71 1.92 3.89 -9.51
N ASN A 72 2.95 3.43 -8.79
CA ASN A 72 2.88 3.22 -7.35
C ASN A 72 3.00 4.54 -6.56
N ILE A 73 1.87 5.25 -6.43
CA ILE A 73 1.78 6.57 -5.77
C ILE A 73 1.72 6.40 -4.24
N ASP A 74 1.10 5.31 -3.76
CA ASP A 74 0.96 5.00 -2.33
C ASP A 74 0.34 6.14 -1.49
N MET A 75 -0.63 6.88 -2.07
CA MET A 75 -1.27 8.01 -1.40
C MET A 75 -2.61 7.63 -0.76
N LYS A 76 -2.66 7.65 0.58
CA LYS A 76 -3.84 7.31 1.39
C LYS A 76 -5.12 8.11 1.09
N TYR A 77 -5.01 9.23 0.36
CA TYR A 77 -6.14 10.08 -0.03
C TYR A 77 -6.79 9.67 -1.36
N LEU A 78 -6.20 8.72 -2.11
CA LEU A 78 -6.80 8.13 -3.31
C LEU A 78 -7.91 7.13 -2.94
N THR A 79 -8.96 7.66 -2.31
CA THR A 79 -10.10 6.90 -1.80
C THR A 79 -11.32 7.08 -2.70
N LYS A 80 -12.43 6.42 -2.35
CA LYS A 80 -13.70 6.55 -3.07
C LYS A 80 -14.09 8.03 -3.24
N ARG A 81 -14.45 8.42 -4.46
CA ARG A 81 -14.78 9.81 -4.90
C ARG A 81 -13.60 10.77 -5.01
N ALA A 82 -12.37 10.35 -4.75
CA ALA A 82 -11.20 11.15 -5.09
C ALA A 82 -11.11 11.38 -6.61
N LYS A 83 -10.56 12.53 -7.01
CA LYS A 83 -10.23 12.84 -8.40
C LYS A 83 -8.71 12.89 -8.53
N LEU A 84 -8.16 12.00 -9.35
CA LEU A 84 -6.73 11.98 -9.70
C LEU A 84 -6.56 12.60 -11.09
N TYR A 85 -5.69 13.59 -11.20
CA TYR A 85 -5.32 14.21 -12.46
C TYR A 85 -3.88 13.83 -12.77
N LEU A 86 -3.67 13.26 -13.97
CA LEU A 86 -2.37 12.80 -14.44
C LEU A 86 -1.99 13.55 -15.70
N VAL A 87 -0.71 13.82 -15.87
CA VAL A 87 -0.20 14.37 -17.14
C VAL A 87 -0.13 13.24 -18.17
N LEU A 88 -0.53 13.55 -19.40
CA LEU A 88 -0.39 12.69 -20.58
C LEU A 88 0.85 13.08 -21.36
#